data_AF-A0A436QPR0-F1
#
_entry.id   AF-A0A436QPR0-F1
#
_cell.length_a   1.000
_cell.length_b   1.000
_cell.length_c   1.000
_cell.angle_alpha   90.00
_cell.angle_beta   90.00
_cell.angle_gamma   90.00
#
_symmetry.space_group_name_H-M   'P 1'
#
loop_
_entity.id
_entity.type
_entity.pdbx_description
1 polymer ?
#
loop_
_entity_poly.entity_id
_entity_poly.type
_entity_poly.pdbx_seq_one_letter_code
_entity_poly.pdbx_strand_id
1 'polypeptide(L)'
;VTDNGQSALTFFEVAALIIPSIIPIVVPFALVVAVAQTLSAMNTDSELAVLSAAGASRWTIARPVLLLAIAACAFSFIVDNAIDPYARQKNRQLVAASRADLVSLIIQEGTFRKIDEGLYLQVGERLPGNRLGGIFVADSREEGASLTYYAKTGSIVEKGDEKVLMMNDGVINRKSVTGDLSVIRFTSY
;
A
#
# COMPACT_ATOMS: atom_id res chain seq x y z
N VAL A 1 -9.06 -6.97 -19.47
CA VAL A 1 -7.59 -7.03 -19.65
C VAL A 1 -7.18 -8.44 -19.36
N THR A 2 -7.17 -9.28 -20.38
CA THR A 2 -6.81 -10.70 -20.26
C THR A 2 -5.82 -10.97 -21.37
N ASP A 3 -4.54 -10.82 -21.03
CA ASP A 3 -3.43 -11.21 -21.88
C ASP A 3 -2.49 -12.03 -20.99
N ASN A 4 -2.65 -13.36 -21.07
CA ASN A 4 -2.14 -14.32 -20.08
C ASN A 4 -0.60 -14.35 -19.98
N GLY A 5 0.12 -13.75 -20.93
CA GLY A 5 1.57 -13.61 -20.89
C GLY A 5 2.05 -12.45 -19.99
N GLN A 6 1.36 -11.31 -20.02
CA GLN A 6 1.71 -10.16 -19.17
C GLN A 6 1.33 -10.41 -17.71
N SER A 7 0.21 -11.08 -17.44
CA SER A 7 -0.21 -11.37 -16.07
C SER A 7 0.73 -12.37 -15.37
N ALA A 8 1.23 -13.39 -16.06
CA ALA A 8 2.17 -14.36 -15.51
C ALA A 8 3.55 -13.75 -15.20
N LEU A 9 4.09 -12.93 -16.10
CA LEU A 9 5.33 -12.17 -15.88
C LEU A 9 5.20 -11.21 -14.70
N THR A 10 4.10 -10.46 -14.63
CA THR A 10 3.80 -9.54 -13.52
C THR A 10 3.68 -10.29 -12.20
N PHE A 11 3.04 -11.47 -12.20
CA PHE A 11 2.95 -12.32 -11.01
C PHE A 11 4.33 -12.77 -10.53
N PHE A 12 5.21 -13.21 -11.43
CA PHE A 12 6.58 -13.59 -11.08
C PHE A 12 7.39 -12.41 -10.56
N GLU A 13 7.22 -11.23 -11.13
CA GLU A 13 7.92 -10.02 -10.70
C GLU A 13 7.50 -9.64 -9.26
N VAL A 14 6.19 -9.70 -8.97
CA VAL A 14 5.65 -9.48 -7.62
C VAL A 14 6.10 -10.59 -6.66
N ALA A 15 6.09 -11.85 -7.07
CA ALA A 15 6.55 -12.97 -6.25
C ALA A 15 8.05 -12.83 -5.93
N ALA A 16 8.88 -12.45 -6.91
CA ALA A 16 10.30 -12.20 -6.75
C ALA A 16 10.59 -11.00 -5.83
N LEU A 17 9.70 -10.01 -5.76
CA LEU A 17 9.78 -8.89 -4.83
C LEU A 17 9.47 -9.29 -3.38
N ILE A 18 8.68 -10.35 -3.16
CA ILE A 18 8.33 -10.85 -1.83
C ILE A 18 9.45 -11.73 -1.25
N ILE A 19 10.12 -12.53 -2.08
CA ILE A 19 11.16 -13.48 -1.65
C ILE A 19 12.24 -12.84 -0.75
N PRO A 20 12.84 -11.68 -1.09
CA PRO A 20 13.88 -11.05 -0.27
C PRO A 20 13.44 -10.74 1.16
N SER A 21 12.16 -10.40 1.36
CA SER A 21 11.63 -10.09 2.71
C SER A 21 11.48 -11.31 3.60
N ILE A 22 11.39 -12.52 3.02
CA ILE A 22 11.21 -13.77 3.75
C ILE A 22 12.55 -14.42 4.10
N ILE A 23 13.59 -14.21 3.28
CA ILE A 23 14.91 -14.82 3.44
C ILE A 23 15.48 -14.61 4.86
N PRO A 24 15.56 -13.39 5.42
CA PRO A 24 16.12 -13.15 6.76
C PRO A 24 15.37 -13.86 7.88
N ILE A 25 14.06 -14.11 7.68
CA ILE A 25 13.21 -14.82 8.63
C ILE A 25 13.49 -16.32 8.58
N VAL A 26 13.64 -16.91 7.39
CA VAL A 26 13.76 -18.36 7.21
C VAL A 26 15.19 -18.88 7.44
N VAL A 27 16.21 -18.10 7.06
CA VAL A 27 17.63 -18.46 7.20
C VAL A 27 18.01 -18.97 8.60
N PRO A 28 17.67 -18.31 9.73
CA PRO A 28 18.06 -18.79 11.05
C PRO A 28 17.44 -20.16 11.40
N PHE A 29 16.19 -20.40 11.03
CA PHE A 29 15.55 -21.71 11.24
C PHE A 29 16.19 -22.79 10.37
N ALA A 30 16.44 -22.48 9.10
CA ALA A 30 17.11 -23.40 8.18
C ALA A 30 18.50 -23.79 8.68
N LEU A 31 19.27 -22.82 9.22
CA LEU A 31 20.59 -23.06 9.81
C LEU A 31 20.50 -24.02 11.00
N VAL A 32 19.58 -23.78 11.94
CA VAL A 32 19.39 -24.64 13.12
C VAL A 32 19.02 -26.06 12.71
N VAL A 33 18.09 -26.20 11.76
CA VAL A 33 17.66 -27.52 11.25
C VAL A 33 18.81 -28.23 10.55
N ALA A 34 19.56 -27.54 9.70
CA ALA A 34 20.71 -28.11 9.00
C ALA A 34 21.78 -28.59 9.99
N VAL A 35 22.16 -27.74 10.96
CA VAL A 35 23.14 -28.09 12.00
C VAL A 35 22.65 -29.28 12.83
N ALA A 36 21.38 -29.29 13.23
CA ALA A 36 20.81 -30.39 14.01
C ALA A 36 20.81 -31.71 13.23
N GLN A 37 20.43 -31.68 11.94
CA GLN A 37 20.45 -32.87 11.08
C GLN A 37 21.88 -33.39 10.87
N THR A 38 22.83 -32.50 10.56
CA THR A 38 24.24 -32.89 10.38
C THR A 38 24.80 -33.49 11.67
N LEU A 39 24.55 -32.86 12.82
CA LEU A 39 25.05 -33.36 14.09
C LEU A 39 24.38 -34.68 14.50
N SER A 40 23.10 -34.85 14.17
CA SER A 40 22.39 -36.13 14.34
C SER A 40 22.98 -37.23 13.46
N ALA A 41 23.28 -36.94 12.19
CA ALA A 41 23.91 -37.90 11.28
C ALA A 41 25.29 -38.33 11.78
N MET A 42 26.15 -37.36 12.15
CA MET A 42 27.46 -37.63 12.75
C MET A 42 27.36 -38.44 14.05
N ASN A 43 26.29 -38.27 14.82
CA ASN A 43 26.05 -39.06 16.01
C ASN A 43 25.64 -40.51 15.68
N THR A 44 24.77 -40.68 14.69
CA THR A 44 24.33 -42.00 14.19
C THR A 44 25.49 -42.79 13.60
N ASP A 45 26.37 -42.13 12.85
CA ASP A 45 27.56 -42.73 12.24
C ASP A 45 28.73 -42.87 13.23
N SER A 46 28.50 -42.57 14.52
CA SER A 46 29.49 -42.62 15.60
C SER A 46 30.71 -41.72 15.41
N GLU A 47 30.70 -40.78 14.45
CA GLU A 47 31.79 -39.84 14.20
C GLU A 47 32.05 -38.93 15.41
N LEU A 48 30.98 -38.49 16.10
CA LEU A 48 31.11 -37.69 17.32
C LEU A 48 31.79 -38.46 18.45
N ALA A 49 31.45 -39.74 18.61
CA ALA A 49 32.07 -40.61 19.60
C ALA A 49 33.56 -40.81 19.30
N VAL A 50 33.92 -41.09 18.03
CA VAL A 50 35.31 -41.23 17.58
C VAL A 50 36.10 -39.95 17.80
N LEU A 51 35.55 -38.78 17.45
CA LEU A 51 36.16 -37.48 17.71
C LEU A 51 36.45 -37.27 19.20
N SER A 52 35.48 -37.59 20.06
CA SER A 52 35.68 -37.45 21.52
C SER A 52 36.73 -38.43 22.07
N ALA A 53 36.76 -39.67 21.58
CA ALA A 53 37.73 -40.68 21.98
C ALA A 53 39.16 -40.35 21.50
N ALA A 54 39.29 -39.67 20.36
CA ALA A 54 40.54 -39.13 19.86
C ALA A 54 41.03 -37.87 20.60
N GLY A 55 40.28 -37.41 21.62
CA GLY A 55 40.63 -36.22 22.41
C GLY A 55 40.34 -34.89 21.70
N ALA A 56 39.52 -34.88 20.65
CA ALA A 56 39.17 -33.65 19.96
C ALA A 56 38.35 -32.72 20.87
N SER A 57 38.70 -31.43 20.87
CA SER A 57 37.95 -30.41 21.60
C SER A 57 36.56 -30.20 21.00
N ARG A 58 35.57 -29.85 21.84
CA ARG A 58 34.23 -29.42 21.39
C ARG A 58 34.28 -28.26 20.39
N TRP A 59 35.35 -27.46 20.44
CA TRP A 59 35.59 -26.36 19.50
C TRP A 59 35.79 -26.81 18.05
N THR A 60 36.20 -28.06 17.82
CA THR A 60 36.36 -28.61 16.46
C THR A 60 35.03 -28.62 15.70
N ILE A 61 33.91 -28.87 16.39
CA ILE A 61 32.57 -28.86 15.82
C ILE A 61 31.94 -27.47 15.92
N ALA A 62 32.17 -26.75 17.02
CA ALA A 62 31.57 -25.43 17.22
C ALA A 62 32.09 -24.38 16.23
N ARG A 63 33.37 -24.43 15.84
CA ARG A 63 33.97 -23.49 14.87
C ARG A 63 33.27 -23.45 13.50
N PRO A 64 33.08 -24.58 12.78
CA PRO A 64 32.41 -24.54 11.49
C PRO A 64 30.94 -24.09 11.61
N VAL A 65 30.24 -24.49 12.68
CA VAL A 65 28.87 -24.02 12.95
C VAL A 65 28.83 -22.49 13.16
N LEU A 66 29.76 -21.95 13.95
CA LEU A 66 29.86 -20.50 14.18
C LEU A 66 30.22 -19.73 12.91
N LEU A 67 31.11 -20.26 12.07
CA LEU A 67 31.44 -19.65 10.78
C LEU A 67 30.22 -19.56 9.86
N LEU A 68 29.43 -20.64 9.77
CA LEU A 68 28.19 -20.64 9.01
C LEU A 68 27.15 -19.67 9.61
N ALA A 69 27.05 -19.60 10.94
CA ALA A 69 26.15 -18.67 11.61
C ALA A 69 26.51 -17.20 11.34
N ILE A 70 27.81 -16.86 11.38
CA ILE A 70 28.30 -15.51 11.07
C ILE A 70 28.05 -15.18 9.59
N ALA A 71 28.32 -16.12 8.68
CA ALA A 71 28.05 -15.92 7.26
C ALA A 71 26.55 -15.70 6.97
N ALA A 72 25.68 -16.50 7.60
CA ALA A 72 24.23 -16.34 7.51
C ALA A 72 23.76 -15.01 8.10
N CYS A 73 24.33 -14.58 9.23
CA CYS A 73 24.04 -13.29 9.84
C CYS A 73 24.44 -12.13 8.92
N ALA A 74 25.66 -12.15 8.36
CA ALA A 74 26.13 -11.14 7.43
C ALA A 74 25.24 -11.09 6.17
N PHE A 75 24.84 -12.24 5.65
CA PHE A 75 23.93 -12.33 4.51
C PHE A 75 22.56 -11.71 4.83
N SER A 76 21.91 -12.12 5.94
CA SER A 76 20.63 -11.53 6.36
C SER A 76 20.73 -10.03 6.60
N PHE A 77 21.82 -9.57 7.21
CA PHE A 77 22.07 -8.14 7.44
C PHE A 77 22.12 -7.34 6.13
N ILE A 78 22.79 -7.87 5.10
CA ILE A 78 22.86 -7.24 3.78
C ILE A 78 21.46 -7.20 3.13
N VAL A 79 20.70 -8.29 3.23
CA VAL A 79 19.33 -8.35 2.68
C VAL A 79 18.44 -7.31 3.36
N ASP A 80 18.46 -7.23 4.69
CA ASP A 80 17.65 -6.31 5.47
C ASP A 80 18.06 -4.83 5.29
N ASN A 81 19.34 -4.53 5.08
CA ASN A 81 19.82 -3.15 5.00
C ASN A 81 19.98 -2.61 3.57
N ALA A 82 20.09 -3.47 2.56
CA ALA A 82 20.21 -3.04 1.16
C ALA A 82 18.97 -3.37 0.35
N ILE A 83 18.47 -4.61 0.43
CA ILE A 83 17.43 -5.12 -0.47
C ILE A 83 16.03 -4.74 0.01
N ASP A 84 15.74 -4.96 1.29
CA ASP A 84 14.42 -4.64 1.87
C ASP A 84 14.09 -3.12 1.82
N PRO A 85 15.01 -2.18 2.16
CA PRO A 85 14.71 -0.76 2.03
C PRO A 85 14.52 -0.33 0.57
N TYR A 86 15.23 -0.93 -0.39
CA TYR A 86 15.00 -0.67 -1.81
C TYR A 86 13.61 -1.16 -2.25
N ALA A 87 13.21 -2.35 -1.82
CA ALA A 87 11.87 -2.89 -2.07
C ALA A 87 10.78 -2.01 -1.43
N ARG A 88 10.96 -1.59 -0.17
CA ARG A 88 10.05 -0.68 0.54
C ARG A 88 10.01 0.71 -0.08
N GLN A 89 11.15 1.24 -0.54
CA GLN A 89 11.22 2.53 -1.23
C GLN A 89 10.53 2.46 -2.59
N LYS A 90 10.74 1.40 -3.36
CA LYS A 90 10.07 1.18 -4.64
C LYS A 90 8.57 0.96 -4.43
N ASN A 91 8.15 0.22 -3.41
CA ASN A 91 6.74 0.08 -3.05
C ASN A 91 6.14 1.42 -2.58
N ARG A 92 6.87 2.22 -1.80
CA ARG A 92 6.45 3.57 -1.41
C ARG A 92 6.39 4.52 -2.60
N GLN A 93 7.28 4.40 -3.58
CA GLN A 93 7.24 5.14 -4.85
C GLN A 93 6.09 4.67 -5.74
N LEU A 94 5.80 3.37 -5.80
CA LEU A 94 4.63 2.84 -6.49
C LEU A 94 3.35 3.30 -5.81
N VAL A 95 3.28 3.29 -4.48
CA VAL A 95 2.17 3.86 -3.71
C VAL A 95 2.12 5.39 -3.84
N ALA A 96 3.24 6.08 -4.03
CA ALA A 96 3.28 7.55 -4.17
C ALA A 96 2.93 8.01 -5.60
N ALA A 97 3.42 7.31 -6.62
CA ALA A 97 3.05 7.49 -8.02
C ALA A 97 1.60 7.05 -8.22
N SER A 98 1.21 5.94 -7.61
CA SER A 98 -0.17 5.56 -7.49
C SER A 98 -0.91 6.57 -6.62
N ARG A 99 -0.36 7.29 -5.62
CA ARG A 99 -1.03 8.41 -4.94
C ARG A 99 -1.12 9.68 -5.77
N ALA A 100 -0.20 9.93 -6.70
CA ALA A 100 -0.38 10.96 -7.72
C ALA A 100 -1.55 10.59 -8.65
N ASP A 101 -1.67 9.29 -9.00
CA ASP A 101 -2.85 8.75 -9.69
C ASP A 101 -4.06 8.56 -8.76
N LEU A 102 -3.89 8.41 -7.45
CA LEU A 102 -4.93 8.11 -6.44
C LEU A 102 -5.38 9.39 -5.72
N VAL A 103 -4.77 10.54 -5.93
CA VAL A 103 -5.47 11.82 -5.77
C VAL A 103 -6.59 11.91 -6.82
N SER A 104 -6.48 11.17 -7.95
CA SER A 104 -7.59 10.98 -8.89
C SER A 104 -8.51 9.79 -8.54
N LEU A 105 -8.05 8.74 -7.87
CA LEU A 105 -8.88 7.56 -7.47
C LEU A 105 -9.43 7.57 -6.03
N ILE A 106 -8.92 8.39 -5.11
CA ILE A 106 -9.39 8.47 -3.71
C ILE A 106 -10.32 9.67 -3.55
N ILE A 107 -11.43 9.63 -4.27
CA ILE A 107 -12.71 9.88 -3.62
C ILE A 107 -13.29 8.47 -3.45
N GLN A 108 -13.28 7.96 -2.22
CA GLN A 108 -13.99 6.73 -1.91
C GLN A 108 -15.45 6.95 -2.30
N GLU A 109 -15.89 6.22 -3.33
CA GLU A 109 -17.27 6.20 -3.78
C GLU A 109 -18.20 6.06 -2.56
N GLY A 110 -19.13 7.00 -2.43
CA GLY A 110 -20.12 6.97 -1.35
C GLY A 110 -19.68 7.49 0.03
N THR A 111 -18.44 7.96 0.23
CA THR A 111 -18.02 8.54 1.54
C THR A 111 -17.93 10.07 1.51
N PHE A 112 -18.47 10.73 2.54
CA PHE A 112 -18.35 12.18 2.71
C PHE A 112 -16.93 12.57 3.13
N ARG A 113 -16.36 13.57 2.46
CA ARG A 113 -15.06 14.17 2.79
C ARG A 113 -15.23 15.61 3.24
N LYS A 114 -14.67 15.95 4.40
CA LYS A 114 -14.54 17.34 4.86
C LYS A 114 -13.47 18.04 4.00
N ILE A 115 -13.87 19.02 3.21
CA ILE A 115 -12.96 19.87 2.41
C ILE A 115 -12.51 21.07 3.24
N ASP A 116 -13.45 21.63 4.00
CA ASP A 116 -13.22 22.76 4.92
C ASP A 116 -14.21 22.64 6.11
N GLU A 117 -14.08 23.51 7.10
CA GLU A 117 -15.03 23.61 8.20
C GLU A 117 -16.43 23.97 7.68
N GLY A 118 -17.38 23.03 7.76
CA GLY A 118 -18.73 23.22 7.22
C GLY A 118 -18.88 22.93 5.73
N LEU A 119 -17.84 22.42 5.04
CA LEU A 119 -17.92 22.02 3.64
C LEU A 119 -17.60 20.54 3.45
N TYR A 120 -18.58 19.78 2.97
CA TYR A 120 -18.48 18.34 2.75
C TYR A 120 -18.79 17.98 1.30
N LEU A 121 -17.95 17.13 0.70
CA LEU A 121 -18.09 16.63 -0.67
C LEU A 121 -18.20 15.11 -0.66
N GLN A 122 -19.14 14.59 -1.44
CA GLN A 122 -19.26 13.17 -1.78
C GLN A 122 -19.35 13.03 -3.30
N VAL A 123 -18.65 12.04 -3.86
CA VAL A 123 -18.77 11.66 -5.26
C VAL A 123 -19.19 10.20 -5.32
N GLY A 124 -20.22 9.93 -6.12
CA GLY A 124 -20.82 8.61 -6.27
C GLY A 124 -19.96 7.67 -7.11
N GLU A 125 -19.48 8.15 -8.26
CA GLU A 125 -18.67 7.35 -9.19
C GLU A 125 -17.67 8.23 -9.97
N ARG A 126 -16.59 7.63 -10.48
CA ARG A 126 -15.68 8.30 -11.42
C ARG A 126 -15.83 7.71 -12.81
N LEU A 127 -16.15 8.57 -13.78
CA LEU A 127 -16.34 8.19 -15.18
C LEU A 127 -15.02 8.30 -15.96
N PRO A 128 -14.87 7.59 -17.10
CA PRO A 128 -13.70 7.73 -17.97
C PRO A 128 -13.42 9.18 -18.38
N GLY A 129 -12.15 9.54 -18.54
CA GLY A 129 -11.74 10.89 -18.96
C GLY A 129 -11.80 11.95 -17.86
N ASN A 130 -11.51 11.58 -16.60
CA ASN A 130 -11.43 12.50 -15.46
C ASN A 130 -12.76 13.19 -15.08
N ARG A 131 -13.89 12.57 -15.44
CA ARG A 131 -15.23 13.05 -15.11
C ARG A 131 -15.73 12.42 -13.80
N LEU A 132 -16.51 13.16 -13.05
CA LEU A 132 -17.14 12.74 -11.81
C LEU A 132 -18.64 12.52 -12.07
N GLY A 133 -19.21 11.47 -11.49
CA GLY A 133 -20.64 11.14 -11.55
C GLY A 133 -21.25 11.15 -10.14
N GLY A 134 -22.48 11.65 -10.03
CA GLY A 134 -23.22 11.69 -8.76
C GLY A 134 -22.52 12.52 -7.70
N ILE A 135 -22.47 13.84 -7.88
CA ILE A 135 -21.80 14.76 -6.97
C ILE A 135 -22.81 15.27 -5.95
N PHE A 136 -22.43 15.24 -4.68
CA PHE A 136 -23.18 15.86 -3.59
C PHE A 136 -22.25 16.76 -2.75
N VAL A 137 -22.65 18.02 -2.55
CA VAL A 137 -21.93 18.97 -1.71
C VAL A 137 -22.87 19.51 -0.65
N ALA A 138 -22.47 19.41 0.61
CA ALA A 138 -23.13 20.11 1.71
C ALA A 138 -22.24 21.27 2.16
N ASP A 139 -22.78 22.48 2.08
CA ASP A 139 -22.12 23.71 2.49
C ASP A 139 -22.95 24.41 3.58
N SER A 140 -22.35 24.51 4.76
CA SER A 140 -22.88 25.18 5.93
C SER A 140 -21.89 26.21 6.47
N ARG A 141 -21.04 26.78 5.61
CA ARG A 141 -20.04 27.78 6.00
C ARG A 141 -20.67 29.13 6.37
N GLU A 142 -21.82 29.46 5.80
CA GLU A 142 -22.56 30.68 6.11
C GLU A 142 -23.57 30.46 7.24
N GLU A 143 -23.45 31.24 8.32
CA GLU A 143 -24.45 31.22 9.39
C GLU A 143 -25.81 31.69 8.86
N GLY A 144 -26.80 30.81 8.99
CA GLY A 144 -28.18 31.08 8.59
C GLY A 144 -28.57 30.66 7.17
N ALA A 145 -27.65 30.07 6.41
CA ALA A 145 -27.96 29.43 5.13
C ALA A 145 -27.26 28.06 5.01
N SER A 146 -28.03 27.00 4.81
CA SER A 146 -27.47 25.69 4.46
C SER A 146 -27.74 25.41 2.98
N LEU A 147 -26.68 25.22 2.22
CA LEU A 147 -26.71 24.95 0.80
C LEU A 147 -26.36 23.48 0.56
N THR A 148 -27.17 22.81 -0.27
CA THR A 148 -26.90 21.45 -0.71
C THR A 148 -26.90 21.43 -2.23
N TYR A 149 -25.78 21.03 -2.82
CA TYR A 149 -25.62 20.89 -4.26
C TYR A 149 -25.71 19.42 -4.62
N TYR A 150 -26.49 19.11 -5.65
CA TYR A 150 -26.51 17.79 -6.27
C TYR A 150 -26.31 17.95 -7.77
N ALA A 151 -25.35 17.26 -8.36
CA ALA A 151 -25.10 17.31 -9.79
C ALA A 151 -24.91 15.90 -10.37
N LYS A 152 -25.44 15.69 -11.59
CA LYS A 152 -25.29 14.39 -12.26
C LYS A 152 -23.85 14.14 -12.65
N THR A 153 -23.17 15.15 -13.18
CA THR A 153 -21.77 15.03 -13.58
C THR A 153 -20.96 16.27 -13.19
N GLY A 154 -19.64 16.13 -13.13
CA GLY A 154 -18.76 17.27 -12.99
C GLY A 154 -17.32 16.94 -13.36
N SER A 155 -16.46 17.94 -13.32
CA SER A 155 -15.04 17.81 -13.65
C SER A 155 -14.25 18.85 -12.88
N ILE A 156 -13.04 18.49 -12.47
CA ILE A 156 -12.11 19.45 -11.87
C ILE A 156 -11.39 20.15 -13.03
N VAL A 157 -11.55 21.47 -13.11
CA VAL A 157 -10.90 22.32 -14.11
C VAL A 157 -9.87 23.19 -13.41
N GLU A 158 -8.71 23.35 -14.01
CA GLU A 158 -7.69 24.27 -13.51
C GLU A 158 -7.96 25.66 -14.08
N LYS A 159 -8.20 26.63 -13.20
CA LYS A 159 -8.41 28.03 -13.57
C LYS A 159 -7.27 28.85 -12.96
N GLY A 160 -6.17 28.97 -13.71
CA GLY A 160 -4.93 29.57 -13.20
C GLY A 160 -4.25 28.63 -12.22
N ASP A 161 -4.00 29.10 -11.00
CA ASP A 161 -3.36 28.32 -9.92
C ASP A 161 -4.38 27.59 -9.02
N GLU A 162 -5.68 27.78 -9.26
CA GLU A 162 -6.76 27.21 -8.47
C GLU A 162 -7.44 26.03 -9.20
N LYS A 163 -7.76 24.98 -8.43
CA LYS A 163 -8.56 23.83 -8.89
C LYS A 163 -10.02 24.07 -8.54
N VAL A 164 -10.87 24.23 -9.55
CA VAL A 164 -12.31 24.46 -9.38
C VAL A 164 -13.11 23.23 -9.79
N LEU A 165 -14.18 22.94 -9.05
CA LEU A 165 -15.12 21.88 -9.39
C LEU A 165 -16.24 22.47 -10.26
N MET A 166 -16.24 22.13 -11.55
CA MET A 166 -17.33 22.46 -12.47
C MET A 166 -18.39 21.37 -12.39
N MET A 167 -19.63 21.75 -12.11
CA MET A 167 -20.77 20.84 -11.98
C MET A 167 -21.74 21.05 -13.13
N ASN A 168 -22.26 19.95 -13.68
CA ASN A 168 -23.21 19.98 -14.80
C ASN A 168 -24.49 19.19 -14.46
N ASP A 169 -25.61 19.71 -14.95
CA ASP A 169 -26.96 19.19 -14.74
C ASP A 169 -27.26 18.93 -13.26
N GLY A 170 -27.36 20.02 -12.50
CA GLY A 170 -27.53 19.96 -11.05
C GLY A 170 -28.62 20.86 -10.50
N VAL A 171 -28.80 20.71 -9.19
CA VAL A 171 -29.73 21.48 -8.38
C VAL A 171 -29.04 21.97 -7.11
N ILE A 172 -29.37 23.18 -6.70
CA ILE A 172 -28.95 23.77 -5.43
C ILE A 172 -30.21 23.90 -4.59
N ASN A 173 -30.20 23.23 -3.43
CA ASN A 173 -31.20 23.39 -2.41
C ASN A 173 -30.65 24.35 -1.36
N ARG A 174 -31.28 25.51 -1.21
CA ARG A 174 -30.96 26.47 -0.16
C ARG A 174 -32.03 26.41 0.91
N LYS A 175 -31.63 26.15 2.15
CA LYS A 175 -32.50 26.19 3.33
C LYS A 175 -32.15 27.41 4.18
N SER A 176 -33.13 28.29 4.37
CA SER A 176 -33.05 29.45 5.27
C SER A 176 -33.35 29.05 6.72
N VAL A 177 -32.91 29.85 7.70
CA VAL A 177 -33.26 29.69 9.14
C VAL A 177 -34.77 29.64 9.37
N THR A 178 -35.54 30.38 8.55
CA THR A 178 -37.01 30.46 8.60
C THR A 178 -37.72 29.19 8.13
N GLY A 179 -36.99 28.22 7.56
CA GLY A 179 -37.54 26.98 7.03
C GLY A 179 -37.88 27.02 5.55
N ASP A 180 -37.71 28.17 4.89
CA ASP A 180 -37.95 28.32 3.45
C ASP A 180 -36.91 27.54 2.65
N LEU A 181 -37.39 26.73 1.69
CA LEU A 181 -36.58 25.96 0.76
C LEU A 181 -36.62 26.63 -0.62
N SER A 182 -35.47 27.04 -1.13
CA SER A 182 -35.32 27.49 -2.51
C SER A 182 -34.56 26.44 -3.32
N VAL A 183 -35.08 26.07 -4.48
CA VAL A 183 -34.45 25.09 -5.39
C VAL A 183 -34.06 25.81 -6.68
N ILE A 184 -32.75 25.86 -6.95
CA ILE A 184 -32.19 26.45 -8.18
C ILE A 184 -31.72 25.30 -9.05
N ARG A 185 -32.21 25.21 -10.30
CA ARG A 185 -31.70 24.25 -11.29
C ARG A 185 -30.66 24.93 -12.17
N PHE A 186 -29.54 24.27 -12.41
CA PHE A 186 -28.48 24.78 -13.27
C PHE A 186 -28.05 23.73 -14.28
N THR A 187 -27.73 24.19 -15.49
CA THR A 187 -27.11 23.35 -16.52
C THR A 187 -25.61 23.23 -16.29
N SER A 188 -24.97 24.32 -15.87
CA SER A 188 -23.55 24.35 -15.52
C SER A 188 -23.31 25.38 -14.41
N TYR A 189 -22.47 25.04 -13.43
CA TYR A 189 -22.12 25.87 -12.28
C TYR A 189 -20.66 25.66 -11.89
#